data_AF-A0AAI8SXZ1-F1
#
_entry.id   AF-A0AAI8SXZ1-F1
#
_cell.length_a   1.000
_cell.length_b   1.000
_cell.length_c   1.000
_cell.angle_alpha   90.00
_cell.angle_beta   90.00
_cell.angle_gamma   90.00
#
_symmetry.space_group_name_H-M   'P 1'
#
loop_
_entity.id
_entity.type
_entity.pdbx_description
1 polymer ?
#
loop_
_entity_poly.entity_id
_entity_poly.type
_entity_poly.pdbx_seq_one_letter_code
_entity_poly.pdbx_strand_id
1 'polypeptide(L)' 'MKSNLSVVGITPTEGVYRVRIAVEGKGFNGEGDMTFTLDGDRIASLVIT' A
#
# COMPACT_ATOMS: atom_id res chain seq x y z
N MET A 1 13.46 -8.16 -15.61
CA MET A 1 12.73 -6.87 -15.62
C MET A 1 11.52 -7.01 -14.69
N LYS A 2 11.39 -6.12 -13.69
CA LYS A 2 10.48 -6.23 -12.53
C LYS A 2 9.44 -5.10 -12.53
N SER A 3 8.27 -5.33 -11.94
CA SER A 3 7.32 -4.26 -11.62
C SER A 3 7.76 -3.55 -10.34
N ASN A 4 7.51 -2.25 -10.24
CA ASN A 4 7.78 -1.45 -9.05
C ASN A 4 6.46 -1.05 -8.39
N LEU A 5 6.41 -1.20 -7.07
CA LEU A 5 5.32 -0.69 -6.24
C LEU A 5 5.83 0.55 -5.52
N SER A 6 5.09 1.64 -5.62
CA SER A 6 5.34 2.89 -4.90
C SER A 6 4.13 3.29 -4.09
N VAL A 7 4.38 3.89 -2.92
CA VAL A 7 3.32 4.52 -2.12
C VAL A 7 3.14 5.94 -2.64
N VAL A 8 1.90 6.28 -2.99
CA VAL A 8 1.55 7.62 -3.48
C VAL A 8 0.75 8.44 -2.47
N GLY A 9 0.18 7.79 -1.44
CA GLY A 9 -0.48 8.47 -0.35
C GLY A 9 -0.75 7.56 0.85
N ILE A 10 -0.77 8.16 2.05
CA ILE A 10 -1.11 7.47 3.30
C ILE A 10 -2.13 8.33 4.05
N THR A 11 -3.19 7.70 4.52
CA THR A 11 -4.23 8.31 5.36
C THR A 11 -4.44 7.43 6.60
N PRO A 12 -3.98 7.88 7.79
CA PRO A 12 -4.27 7.19 9.03
C PRO A 12 -5.74 7.38 9.44
N THR A 13 -6.37 6.34 9.97
CA THR A 13 -7.75 6.34 10.48
C THR A 13 -7.88 5.30 11.57
N GLU A 14 -8.07 5.72 12.82
CA GLU A 14 -8.39 4.84 13.97
C GLU A 14 -7.45 3.61 14.13
N GLY A 15 -6.14 3.81 13.97
CA GLY A 15 -5.14 2.73 14.09
C GLY A 15 -4.98 1.86 12.83
N VAL A 16 -5.71 2.18 11.77
CA VAL A 16 -5.59 1.60 10.44
C VAL A 16 -4.99 2.63 9.49
N TYR A 17 -4.10 2.20 8.61
CA TYR A 17 -3.50 3.07 7.59
C TYR A 17 -4.03 2.67 6.23
N ARG A 18 -4.81 3.56 5.62
CA ARG A 18 -5.21 3.44 4.21
C ARG A 18 -4.10 4.02 3.36
N VAL A 19 -3.65 3.25 2.38
CA VAL A 19 -2.50 3.57 1.54
C VAL A 19 -2.94 3.48 0.09
N ARG A 20 -2.66 4.53 -0.68
CA ARG A 20 -2.77 4.47 -2.13
C ARG A 20 -1.42 4.04 -2.68
N ILE A 21 -1.41 3.02 -3.53
CA ILE A 21 -0.20 2.52 -4.21
C ILE A 21 -0.33 2.68 -5.71
N ALA A 22 0.80 2.88 -6.38
CA ALA A 22 0.93 2.76 -7.82
C ALA A 22 1.83 1.58 -8.16
N VAL A 23 1.45 0.82 -9.19
CA VAL A 23 2.24 -0.29 -9.73
C VAL A 23 2.55 0.02 -11.18
N GLU A 24 3.84 0.12 -11.47
CA GLU A 24 4.33 0.43 -12.81
C GLU A 24 5.32 -0.65 -13.30
N GLY A 25 5.23 -0.99 -14.58
CA GLY A 25 6.17 -1.85 -15.29
C GLY A 25 5.53 -3.14 -15.82
N LYS A 26 6.19 -3.75 -16.82
CA LYS A 26 5.73 -4.99 -17.49
C LYS A 26 4.30 -4.94 -18.08
N GLY A 27 3.86 -3.75 -18.49
CA GLY A 27 2.51 -3.57 -19.03
C GLY A 27 1.41 -3.45 -17.96
N PHE A 28 1.79 -3.46 -16.68
CA PHE A 28 0.94 -3.03 -15.59
C PHE A 28 1.18 -1.54 -15.36
N ASN A 29 0.08 -0.79 -15.42
CA ASN A 29 0.00 0.58 -14.97
C ASN A 29 -1.35 0.71 -14.28
N GLY A 30 -1.32 0.80 -12.96
CA GLY A 30 -2.53 0.80 -12.16
C GLY A 30 -2.26 1.33 -10.77
N GLU A 31 -3.26 1.99 -10.24
CA GLU A 31 -3.29 2.37 -8.84
C GLU A 31 -4.26 1.46 -8.09
N GLY A 32 -3.98 1.24 -6.81
CA GLY A 32 -4.80 0.43 -5.93
C GLY A 32 -4.73 0.89 -4.49
N ASP A 33 -5.64 0.36 -3.69
CA ASP A 33 -5.70 0.66 -2.28
C ASP A 33 -5.15 -0.52 -1.46
N MET A 34 -4.32 -0.17 -0.49
CA MET A 34 -3.76 -1.06 0.49
C MET A 34 -4.18 -0.58 1.88
N THR A 35 -4.39 -1.52 2.78
CA THR A 35 -4.61 -1.23 4.19
C THR A 35 -3.58 -1.96 5.02
N PHE A 36 -2.97 -1.28 6.00
CA PHE A 36 -2.12 -1.94 6.99
C PHE A 36 -2.47 -1.54 8.43
N THR A 37 -2.23 -2.44 9.37
CA THR A 37 -2.29 -2.18 10.81
C THR A 37 -0.90 -2.30 11.42
N LEU A 38 -0.69 -1.61 12.55
CA LEU A 38 0.56 -1.67 13.30
C LEU A 38 0.37 -2.39 14.64
N ASP A 39 1.41 -3.09 15.07
CA ASP A 39 1.64 -3.49 16.45
C ASP A 39 2.89 -2.75 16.93
N GLY A 40 2.69 -1.72 17.76
CA GLY A 40 3.72 -0.74 18.07
C GLY A 40 4.20 0.00 16.82
N ASP A 41 5.47 -0.17 16.47
CA ASP A 41 6.12 0.43 15.29
C ASP A 41 6.25 -0.55 14.10
N ARG A 42 5.70 -1.77 14.22
CA ARG A 42 5.81 -2.82 13.20
C ARG A 42 4.49 -3.05 12.47
N ILE A 43 4.56 -3.30 11.16
CA ILE A 43 3.40 -3.73 10.38
C ILE A 43 2.96 -5.11 10.87
N ALA A 44 1.73 -5.19 11.38
CA ALA A 44 1.10 -6.41 11.87
C ALA A 44 0.28 -7.11 10.78
N SER A 45 -0.39 -6.35 9.91
CA SER A 45 -1.15 -6.89 8.78
C SER A 45 -1.08 -5.97 7.57
N LEU A 46 -1.20 -6.53 6.37
CA LEU A 46 -1.24 -5.81 5.11
C LEU A 46 -2.21 -6.51 4.16
N VAL A 47 -3.17 -5.76 3.62
CA VAL A 47 -4.18 -6.23 2.66
C VAL A 47 -4.18 -5.31 1.45
N ILE A 48 -4.13 -5.89 0.25
CA ILE A 48 -4.33 -5.19 -1.03
C ILE A 48 -5.71 -5.62 -1.55
N THR A 49 -6.53 -4.66 -1.97
CA THR A 49 -7.93 -4.90 -2.39
C THR A 49 -8.08 -4.83 -3.90
#